data_AF-A0A2M7Y539-F1
#
_entry.id   AF-A0A2M7Y539-F1
#
_cell.length_a   1.000
_cell.length_b   1.000
_cell.length_c   1.000
_cell.angle_alpha   90.00
_cell.angle_beta   90.00
_cell.angle_gamma   90.00
#
_symmetry.space_group_name_H-M   'P 1'
#
loop_
_entity.id
_entity.type
_entity.pdbx_description
1 polymer ?
#
loop_
_entity_poly.entity_id
_entity_poly.type
_entity_poly.pdbx_seq_one_letter_code
_entity_poly.pdbx_strand_id
1 'polypeptide(L)'
;MSRVDGARATMPAPARGSASVRATGVILAWAAIELVLHLGWEIAQLPLYTIAGDPDRAYVVRAVLHCTAGDGLIALAAYAVAAVALRDARWPLHHGLRGVFFATVTALAYTAFSEWNNVYVEGNWAYREAMPRLLGIGLAPLAQWLLLPSAGVWLLRRFFGTARVRRAGSAPCGNGRKLDGRNCGHDVG
;
A
#
# COMPACT_ATOMS: atom_id res chain seq x y z
N MET A 1 -66.19 29.42 0.29
CA MET A 1 -65.71 28.15 0.89
C MET A 1 -64.25 27.98 0.51
N SER A 2 -63.37 28.17 1.49
CA SER A 2 -61.90 28.09 1.36
C SER A 2 -61.46 26.62 1.35
N ARG A 3 -60.59 26.23 0.42
CA ARG A 3 -59.97 24.89 0.38
C ARG A 3 -58.46 25.09 0.56
N VAL A 4 -58.02 24.96 1.81
CA VAL A 4 -56.61 24.84 2.17
C VAL A 4 -56.39 23.36 2.44
N ASP A 5 -55.67 22.64 1.58
CA ASP A 5 -55.23 21.28 1.88
C ASP A 5 -53.85 20.99 1.28
N GLY A 6 -52.87 20.93 2.19
CA GLY A 6 -51.92 19.82 2.23
C GLY A 6 -50.71 19.86 1.30
N ALA A 7 -49.83 20.86 1.45
CA ALA A 7 -48.45 20.74 0.99
C ALA A 7 -47.76 19.61 1.81
N ARG A 8 -47.65 18.42 1.20
CA ARG A 8 -46.91 17.27 1.75
C ARG A 8 -45.43 17.65 1.74
N ALA A 9 -44.89 18.03 2.90
CA ALA A 9 -43.46 18.20 3.10
C ALA A 9 -42.77 16.85 2.87
N THR A 10 -42.14 16.68 1.71
CA THR A 10 -41.20 15.59 1.47
C THR A 10 -39.97 15.84 2.33
N MET A 11 -39.89 15.18 3.48
CA MET A 11 -38.67 15.14 4.27
C MET A 11 -37.55 14.50 3.44
N PRO A 12 -36.37 15.13 3.33
CA PRO A 12 -35.22 14.51 2.69
C PRO A 12 -34.81 13.27 3.50
N ALA A 13 -34.62 12.14 2.80
CA ALA A 13 -34.11 10.93 3.41
C ALA A 13 -32.75 11.20 4.08
N PRO A 14 -32.46 10.65 5.28
CA PRO A 14 -31.18 10.83 5.92
C PRO A 14 -30.08 10.25 5.02
N ALA A 15 -29.14 11.09 4.61
CA ALA A 15 -27.94 10.68 3.92
C ALA A 15 -27.18 9.71 4.83
N ARG A 16 -27.31 8.40 4.57
CA ARG A 16 -26.47 7.37 5.19
C ARG A 16 -25.06 7.57 4.65
N GLY A 17 -24.30 8.45 5.29
CA GLY A 17 -22.89 8.64 5.00
C GLY A 17 -22.16 7.34 5.27
N SER A 18 -21.89 6.56 4.22
CA SER A 18 -20.87 5.53 4.29
C SER A 18 -19.59 6.24 4.73
N ALA A 19 -19.08 5.95 5.92
CA ALA A 19 -17.88 6.59 6.42
C ALA A 19 -16.73 6.30 5.44
N SER A 20 -16.43 7.27 4.56
CA SER A 20 -15.38 7.16 3.56
C SER A 20 -14.06 6.99 4.29
N VAL A 21 -13.26 6.01 3.87
CA VAL A 21 -11.90 5.83 4.38
C VAL A 21 -11.13 7.13 4.12
N ARG A 22 -10.55 7.72 5.18
CA ARG A 22 -9.73 8.93 5.07
C ARG A 22 -8.43 8.60 4.33
N ALA A 23 -7.97 9.51 3.47
CA ALA A 23 -6.71 9.33 2.74
C ALA A 23 -5.53 9.05 3.68
N THR A 24 -5.44 9.73 4.82
CA THR A 24 -4.42 9.48 5.85
C THR A 24 -4.39 8.02 6.30
N GLY A 25 -5.55 7.39 6.47
CA GLY A 25 -5.62 5.97 6.86
C GLY A 25 -5.13 5.04 5.75
N VAL A 26 -5.37 5.39 4.48
CA VAL A 26 -4.85 4.64 3.32
C VAL A 26 -3.34 4.77 3.25
N ILE A 27 -2.81 5.98 3.40
CA ILE A 27 -1.37 6.27 3.34
C ILE A 27 -0.63 5.53 4.46
N LEU A 28 -1.11 5.64 5.71
CA LEU A 28 -0.46 4.97 6.85
C LEU A 28 -0.50 3.44 6.72
N ALA A 29 -1.63 2.88 6.31
CA ALA A 29 -1.75 1.45 6.10
C ALA A 29 -0.85 0.96 4.95
N TRP A 30 -0.78 1.72 3.86
CA TRP A 30 0.10 1.39 2.74
C TRP A 30 1.57 1.48 3.13
N ALA A 31 2.00 2.56 3.78
CA ALA A 31 3.36 2.73 4.25
C ALA A 31 3.79 1.62 5.21
N ALA A 32 2.91 1.21 6.14
CA ALA A 32 3.18 0.09 7.04
C ALA A 32 3.33 -1.24 6.29
N ILE A 33 2.47 -1.49 5.29
CA ILE A 33 2.54 -2.71 4.46
C ILE A 33 3.85 -2.73 3.67
N GLU A 34 4.20 -1.64 2.98
CA GLU A 34 5.45 -1.55 2.21
C GLU A 34 6.67 -1.73 3.11
N LEU A 35 6.71 -1.09 4.29
CA LEU A 35 7.84 -1.22 5.20
C LEU A 35 8.08 -2.68 5.62
N VAL A 36 7.01 -3.44 5.87
CA VAL A 36 7.10 -4.86 6.21
C VAL A 36 7.54 -5.70 5.01
N LEU A 37 7.02 -5.41 3.82
CA LEU A 37 7.40 -6.11 2.59
C LEU A 37 8.87 -5.86 2.25
N HIS A 38 9.34 -4.62 2.31
CA HIS A 38 10.72 -4.24 2.08
C HIS A 38 11.65 -4.87 3.10
N LEU A 39 11.31 -4.86 4.40
CA LEU A 39 12.10 -5.57 5.41
C LEU A 39 12.23 -7.06 5.11
N GLY A 40 11.12 -7.71 4.74
CA GLY A 40 11.12 -9.12 4.37
C GLY A 40 11.97 -9.39 3.13
N TRP A 41 11.91 -8.50 2.14
CA TRP A 41 12.72 -8.58 0.93
C TRP A 41 14.21 -8.42 1.24
N GLU A 42 14.59 -7.43 2.05
CA GLU A 42 15.98 -7.19 2.45
C GLU A 42 16.59 -8.41 3.15
N ILE A 43 15.84 -9.03 4.07
CA ILE A 43 16.27 -10.27 4.73
C ILE A 43 16.42 -11.41 3.70
N ALA A 44 15.50 -11.51 2.73
CA ALA A 44 15.52 -12.58 1.73
C ALA A 44 16.69 -12.44 0.73
N GLN A 45 17.05 -11.21 0.34
CA GLN A 45 18.16 -10.96 -0.59
C GLN A 45 19.52 -10.88 0.09
N LEU A 46 19.56 -10.75 1.43
CA LEU A 46 20.81 -10.66 2.21
C LEU A 46 21.90 -11.68 1.78
N PRO A 47 21.61 -12.96 1.50
CA PRO A 47 22.62 -13.92 1.04
C PRO A 47 23.30 -13.57 -0.29
N LEU A 48 22.75 -12.66 -1.10
CA LEU A 48 23.34 -12.19 -2.35
C LEU A 48 24.43 -11.13 -2.14
N TYR A 49 24.53 -10.58 -0.93
CA TYR A 49 25.48 -9.53 -0.58
C TYR A 49 26.63 -10.05 0.28
N THR A 50 27.83 -9.49 0.11
CA THR A 50 29.04 -9.89 0.86
C THR A 50 28.85 -9.73 2.37
N ILE A 51 28.17 -8.65 2.78
CA ILE A 51 27.84 -8.29 4.17
C ILE A 51 27.19 -9.42 4.99
N ALA A 52 26.50 -10.38 4.36
CA ALA A 52 25.92 -11.51 5.09
C ALA A 52 26.97 -12.40 5.79
N GLY A 53 28.22 -12.36 5.32
CA GLY A 53 29.37 -13.07 5.90
C GLY A 53 30.13 -12.26 6.95
N ASP A 54 29.71 -11.03 7.24
CA ASP A 54 30.40 -10.17 8.20
C ASP A 54 30.30 -10.73 9.64
N PRO A 55 31.40 -10.78 10.40
CA PRO A 55 31.39 -11.25 11.78
C PRO A 55 30.60 -10.34 12.73
N ASP A 56 30.47 -9.03 12.45
CA ASP A 56 29.66 -8.11 13.25
C ASP A 56 28.18 -8.20 12.85
N ARG A 57 27.44 -9.04 13.58
CA ARG A 57 25.98 -9.18 13.38
C ARG A 57 25.22 -7.88 13.62
N ALA A 58 25.70 -7.00 14.50
CA ALA A 58 25.04 -5.73 14.74
C ALA A 58 25.21 -4.79 13.54
N TYR A 59 26.35 -4.83 12.84
CA TYR A 59 26.54 -4.15 11.58
C TYR A 59 25.58 -4.64 10.49
N VAL A 60 25.44 -5.96 10.33
CA VAL A 60 24.49 -6.54 9.37
C VAL A 60 23.04 -6.08 9.64
N VAL A 61 22.61 -6.13 10.90
CA VAL A 61 21.25 -5.68 11.28
C VAL A 61 21.07 -4.20 11.02
N ARG A 62 22.03 -3.35 11.38
CA ARG A 62 21.97 -1.90 11.11
C ARG A 62 21.89 -1.62 9.61
N ALA A 63 22.63 -2.36 8.79
CA ALA A 63 22.61 -2.23 7.34
C ALA A 63 21.23 -2.59 6.78
N VAL A 64 20.65 -3.73 7.17
CA VAL A 64 19.30 -4.14 6.74
C VAL A 64 18.25 -3.09 7.14
N LEU A 65 18.32 -2.58 8.38
CA LEU A 65 17.39 -1.55 8.85
C LEU A 65 17.57 -0.22 8.10
N HIS A 66 18.81 0.18 7.81
CA HIS A 66 19.11 1.38 7.05
C HIS A 66 18.59 1.28 5.61
N CYS A 67 18.82 0.16 4.93
CA CYS A 67 18.29 -0.12 3.60
C CYS A 67 16.77 -0.11 3.59
N THR A 68 16.14 -0.84 4.53
CA THR A 68 14.67 -0.86 4.69
C THR A 68 14.09 0.54 4.89
N ALA A 69 14.73 1.37 5.71
CA ALA A 69 14.28 2.73 5.96
C ALA A 69 14.40 3.61 4.70
N GLY A 70 15.51 3.51 3.97
CA GLY A 70 15.71 4.20 2.69
C GLY A 70 14.64 3.82 1.66
N ASP A 71 14.39 2.52 1.52
CA ASP A 71 13.36 2.00 0.63
C ASP A 71 11.96 2.47 0.98
N GLY A 72 11.62 2.49 2.28
CA GLY A 72 10.35 3.03 2.75
C GLY A 72 10.15 4.50 2.34
N LEU A 73 11.22 5.31 2.38
CA LEU A 73 11.18 6.71 1.94
C LEU A 73 11.00 6.82 0.42
N ILE A 74 11.68 5.98 -0.36
CA ILE A 74 11.52 5.94 -1.82
C ILE A 74 10.09 5.52 -2.17
N ALA A 75 9.55 4.51 -1.48
CA ALA A 75 8.17 4.06 -1.65
C ALA A 75 7.18 5.19 -1.35
N LEU A 76 7.35 5.92 -0.25
CA LEU A 76 6.53 7.10 0.10
C LEU A 76 6.61 8.21 -0.97
N ALA A 77 7.80 8.48 -1.51
CA ALA A 77 7.97 9.44 -2.59
C ALA A 77 7.27 8.99 -3.87
N ALA A 78 7.44 7.72 -4.26
CA ALA A 78 6.78 7.11 -5.41
C ALA A 78 5.25 7.13 -5.27
N TYR A 79 4.74 6.87 -4.06
CA TYR A 79 3.32 7.01 -3.74
C TYR A 79 2.82 8.44 -3.96
N ALA A 80 3.59 9.42 -3.48
CA ALA A 80 3.22 10.83 -3.62
C ALA A 80 3.17 11.24 -5.10
N VAL A 81 4.15 10.81 -5.91
CA VAL A 81 4.15 11.03 -7.36
C VAL A 81 2.92 10.40 -8.02
N ALA A 82 2.58 9.16 -7.70
CA ALA A 82 1.38 8.51 -8.20
C ALA A 82 0.09 9.25 -7.79
N ALA A 83 0.02 9.72 -6.54
CA ALA A 83 -1.12 10.48 -6.03
C ALA A 83 -1.29 11.81 -6.75
N VAL A 84 -0.20 12.53 -7.05
CA VAL A 84 -0.22 13.78 -7.82
C VAL A 84 -0.63 13.51 -9.27
N ALA A 85 -0.01 12.52 -9.92
CA ALA A 85 -0.30 12.17 -11.31
C ALA A 85 -1.76 11.75 -11.53
N LEU A 86 -2.34 11.03 -10.56
CA LEU A 86 -3.73 10.57 -10.61
C LEU A 86 -4.71 11.55 -9.95
N ARG A 87 -4.21 12.61 -9.31
CA ARG A 87 -5.00 13.56 -8.49
C ARG A 87 -5.88 12.87 -7.46
N ASP A 88 -5.41 11.75 -6.90
CA ASP A 88 -6.14 10.96 -5.92
C ASP A 88 -5.19 10.37 -4.87
N ALA A 89 -5.25 10.90 -3.64
CA ALA A 89 -4.47 10.38 -2.52
C ALA A 89 -4.93 8.99 -2.06
N ARG A 90 -6.04 8.45 -2.58
CA ARG A 90 -6.54 7.09 -2.34
C ARG A 90 -6.41 6.22 -3.59
N TRP A 91 -5.53 6.59 -4.52
CA TRP A 91 -5.28 5.86 -5.75
C TRP A 91 -5.08 4.35 -5.57
N PRO A 92 -4.50 3.80 -4.47
CA PRO A 92 -4.39 2.35 -4.35
C PRO A 92 -5.75 1.65 -4.38
N LEU A 93 -6.78 2.31 -3.83
CA LEU A 93 -8.13 1.77 -3.76
C LEU A 93 -8.90 1.97 -5.08
N HIS A 94 -8.70 3.08 -5.77
CA HIS A 94 -9.49 3.43 -6.97
C HIS A 94 -8.77 3.13 -8.30
N HIS A 95 -7.45 3.24 -8.34
CA HIS A 95 -6.62 3.25 -9.54
C HIS A 95 -5.39 2.33 -9.44
N GLY A 96 -5.55 1.15 -8.83
CA GLY A 96 -4.44 0.25 -8.46
C GLY A 96 -3.40 0.05 -9.56
N LEU A 97 -3.78 -0.41 -10.76
CA LEU A 97 -2.81 -0.67 -11.83
C LEU A 97 -2.07 0.59 -12.31
N ARG A 98 -2.79 1.71 -12.50
CA ARG A 98 -2.19 2.96 -12.98
C ARG A 98 -1.25 3.55 -11.93
N GLY A 99 -1.63 3.48 -10.66
CA GLY A 99 -0.79 3.99 -9.58
C GLY A 99 0.41 3.10 -9.29
N VAL A 100 0.27 1.77 -9.39
CA VAL A 100 1.41 0.85 -9.37
C VAL A 100 2.38 1.19 -10.50
N PHE A 101 1.88 1.43 -11.72
CA PHE A 101 2.75 1.84 -12.83
C PHE A 101 3.56 3.10 -12.50
N PHE A 102 2.91 4.18 -12.03
CA PHE A 102 3.62 5.41 -11.67
C PHE A 102 4.61 5.18 -10.52
N ALA A 103 4.22 4.43 -9.49
CA ALA A 103 5.07 4.16 -8.35
C ALA A 103 6.31 3.34 -8.77
N THR A 104 6.11 2.25 -9.52
CA THR A 104 7.18 1.39 -10.03
C THR A 104 8.12 2.16 -10.96
N VAL A 105 7.61 2.94 -11.91
CA VAL A 105 8.46 3.74 -12.82
C VAL A 105 9.28 4.78 -12.04
N THR A 106 8.65 5.47 -11.08
CA THR A 106 9.34 6.46 -10.26
C THR A 106 10.46 5.82 -9.44
N ALA A 107 10.19 4.70 -8.80
CA ALA A 107 11.16 4.03 -7.95
C ALA A 107 12.29 3.37 -8.77
N LEU A 108 11.98 2.74 -9.90
CA LEU A 108 12.99 2.21 -10.82
C LEU A 108 13.89 3.33 -11.36
N ALA A 109 13.32 4.48 -11.74
CA ALA A 109 14.09 5.62 -12.20
C ALA A 109 15.03 6.15 -11.10
N TYR A 110 14.52 6.24 -9.86
CA TYR A 110 15.34 6.64 -8.71
C TYR A 110 16.45 5.63 -8.41
N THR A 111 16.15 4.34 -8.36
CA THR A 111 17.15 3.28 -8.09
C THR A 111 18.19 3.18 -9.18
N ALA A 112 17.79 3.29 -10.46
CA ALA A 112 18.74 3.32 -11.56
C ALA A 112 19.64 4.57 -11.48
N PHE A 113 19.08 5.73 -11.15
CA PHE A 113 19.86 6.95 -10.94
C PHE A 113 20.82 6.83 -9.75
N SER A 114 20.37 6.30 -8.61
CA SER A 114 21.20 6.16 -7.40
C SER A 114 22.31 5.14 -7.61
N GLU A 115 22.04 4.01 -8.26
CA GLU A 115 23.07 3.02 -8.57
C GLU A 115 24.05 3.51 -9.63
N TRP A 116 23.60 4.23 -10.66
CA TRP A 116 24.53 4.88 -11.59
C TRP A 116 25.50 5.80 -10.85
N ASN A 117 24.98 6.60 -9.91
CA ASN A 117 25.83 7.46 -9.10
C ASN A 117 26.78 6.65 -8.20
N ASN A 118 26.30 5.56 -7.59
CA ASN A 118 27.09 4.77 -6.64
C ASN A 118 28.18 3.92 -7.33
N VAL A 119 27.90 3.35 -8.53
CA VAL A 119 28.83 2.54 -9.33
C VAL A 119 29.97 3.38 -9.92
N TYR A 120 29.69 4.62 -10.33
CA TYR A 120 30.69 5.48 -10.95
C TYR A 120 31.37 6.46 -9.98
N VAL A 121 30.83 6.71 -8.78
CA VAL A 121 31.33 7.74 -7.87
C VAL A 121 31.84 7.21 -6.51
N GLU A 122 31.21 6.21 -5.88
CA GLU A 122 31.41 5.97 -4.44
C GLU A 122 31.84 4.55 -4.01
N GLY A 123 31.54 3.48 -4.76
CA GLY A 123 32.11 2.14 -4.49
C GLY A 123 31.77 1.51 -3.11
N ASN A 124 30.70 1.97 -2.45
CA ASN A 124 30.43 1.69 -1.04
C ASN A 124 30.02 0.24 -0.70
N TRP A 125 29.60 -0.58 -1.68
CA TRP A 125 29.09 -1.95 -1.44
C TRP A 125 29.45 -2.89 -2.59
N ALA A 126 29.81 -4.13 -2.27
CA ALA A 126 30.18 -5.14 -3.26
C ALA A 126 29.15 -6.28 -3.32
N TYR A 127 28.61 -6.55 -4.51
CA TYR A 127 27.78 -7.73 -4.76
C TYR A 127 28.64 -9.01 -4.73
N ARG A 128 28.06 -10.13 -4.28
CA ARG A 128 28.69 -11.45 -4.50
C ARG A 128 28.58 -11.86 -5.97
N GLU A 129 29.44 -12.78 -6.40
CA GLU A 129 29.36 -13.38 -7.75
C GLU A 129 27.99 -14.00 -8.05
N ALA A 130 27.28 -14.46 -7.02
CA ALA A 130 25.95 -15.05 -7.12
C ALA A 130 24.84 -14.03 -7.47
N MET A 131 25.11 -12.72 -7.42
CA MET A 131 24.12 -11.68 -7.74
C MET A 131 23.98 -11.53 -9.27
N PRO A 132 22.83 -11.88 -9.87
CA PRO A 132 22.57 -11.55 -11.26
C PRO A 132 22.52 -10.04 -11.43
N ARG A 133 23.21 -9.53 -12.45
CA ARG A 133 23.33 -8.10 -12.75
C ARG A 133 22.81 -7.78 -14.14
N LEU A 134 22.14 -6.65 -14.28
CA LEU A 134 21.72 -6.08 -15.56
C LEU A 134 22.38 -4.70 -15.71
N LEU A 135 23.23 -4.52 -16.72
CA LEU A 135 23.99 -3.28 -16.93
C LEU A 135 24.82 -2.83 -15.69
N GLY A 136 25.31 -3.79 -14.90
CA GLY A 136 26.04 -3.54 -13.66
C GLY A 136 25.16 -3.35 -12.42
N ILE A 137 23.84 -3.18 -12.59
CA ILE A 137 22.86 -3.00 -11.51
C ILE A 137 22.39 -4.35 -10.99
N GLY A 138 22.24 -4.46 -9.67
CA GLY A 138 21.70 -5.64 -9.01
C GLY A 138 20.26 -5.97 -9.43
N LEU A 139 19.99 -7.21 -9.86
CA LEU A 139 18.63 -7.60 -10.26
C LEU A 139 17.66 -7.69 -9.07
N ALA A 140 18.15 -8.01 -7.87
CA ALA A 140 17.30 -8.14 -6.68
C ALA A 140 16.64 -6.79 -6.26
N PRO A 141 17.37 -5.66 -6.20
CA PRO A 141 16.77 -4.34 -6.04
C PRO A 141 15.75 -3.96 -7.14
N LEU A 142 16.01 -4.33 -8.40
CA LEU A 142 15.07 -4.06 -9.49
C LEU A 142 13.80 -4.90 -9.36
N ALA A 143 13.94 -6.18 -9.00
CA ALA A 143 12.82 -7.09 -8.77
C ALA A 143 11.95 -6.62 -7.58
N GLN A 144 12.56 -6.03 -6.55
CA GLN A 144 11.85 -5.40 -5.44
C GLN A 144 10.80 -4.39 -5.94
N TRP A 145 11.20 -3.46 -6.81
CA TRP A 145 10.31 -2.40 -7.32
C TRP A 145 9.25 -2.87 -8.31
N LEU A 146 9.45 -4.02 -8.93
CA LEU A 146 8.45 -4.66 -9.78
C LEU A 146 7.38 -5.39 -8.95
N LEU A 147 7.79 -6.04 -7.86
CA LEU A 147 6.93 -6.94 -7.10
C LEU A 147 6.24 -6.26 -5.92
N LEU A 148 6.97 -5.48 -5.12
CA LEU A 148 6.47 -4.97 -3.84
C LEU A 148 5.33 -3.96 -3.98
N PRO A 149 5.37 -2.95 -4.88
CA PRO A 149 4.25 -2.01 -5.03
C PRO A 149 2.94 -2.71 -5.41
N SER A 150 3.02 -3.75 -6.25
CA SER A 150 1.89 -4.57 -6.66
C SER A 150 1.33 -5.37 -5.47
N ALA A 151 2.20 -6.02 -4.70
CA ALA A 151 1.83 -6.76 -3.51
C ALA A 151 1.22 -5.85 -2.42
N GLY A 152 1.79 -4.66 -2.21
CA GLY A 152 1.31 -3.68 -1.25
C GLY A 152 -0.09 -3.19 -1.58
N VAL A 153 -0.36 -2.84 -2.83
CA VAL A 153 -1.71 -2.45 -3.29
C VAL A 153 -2.71 -3.60 -3.12
N TRP A 154 -2.31 -4.83 -3.42
CA TRP A 154 -3.17 -6.00 -3.24
C TRP A 154 -3.52 -6.26 -1.77
N LEU A 155 -2.52 -6.24 -0.87
CA LEU A 155 -2.72 -6.39 0.58
C LEU A 155 -3.61 -5.28 1.15
N LEU A 156 -3.36 -4.04 0.75
CA LEU A 156 -4.13 -2.88 1.18
C LEU A 156 -5.61 -3.00 0.79
N ARG A 157 -5.89 -3.44 -0.45
CA ARG A 157 -7.25 -3.67 -0.93
C ARG A 157 -7.95 -4.78 -0.16
N ARG A 158 -7.23 -5.84 0.20
CA ARG A 158 -7.75 -6.91 1.07
C ARG A 158 -8.09 -6.38 2.45
N PHE A 159 -7.20 -5.59 3.05
CA PHE A 159 -7.40 -5.01 4.39
C PHE A 159 -8.63 -4.09 4.46
N PHE A 160 -8.79 -3.18 3.50
CA PHE A 160 -9.97 -2.30 3.48
C PHE A 160 -11.24 -3.00 2.97
N GLY A 161 -11.11 -4.06 2.17
CA GLY A 161 -12.22 -4.93 1.78
C GLY A 161 -12.82 -5.69 2.97
N THR A 162 -11.98 -6.33 3.79
CA THR A 162 -12.44 -7.06 4.98
C THR A 162 -13.02 -6.13 6.03
N ALA A 163 -12.44 -4.93 6.23
CA ALA A 163 -12.98 -3.92 7.13
C ALA A 163 -14.39 -3.45 6.73
N ARG A 164 -14.67 -3.37 5.42
CA ARG A 164 -16.01 -3.03 4.89
C ARG A 164 -17.03 -4.14 5.20
N VAL A 165 -16.66 -5.40 4.97
CA VAL A 165 -17.52 -6.57 5.27
C VAL A 165 -17.84 -6.64 6.76
N ARG A 166 -16.85 -6.44 7.64
CA ARG A 166 -17.05 -6.48 9.09
C ARG A 166 -18.02 -5.39 9.58
N ARG A 167 -17.90 -4.17 9.05
CA ARG A 167 -18.83 -3.07 9.38
C ARG A 167 -20.26 -3.32 8.90
N ALA A 168 -20.43 -3.97 7.75
CA ALA A 168 -21.75 -4.33 7.24
C ALA A 168 -22.43 -5.38 8.14
N GLY A 169 -21.67 -6.35 8.66
CA GLY A 169 -22.19 -7.36 9.59
C GLY A 169 -22.48 -6.86 11.01
N SER A 170 -21.86 -5.76 11.45
CA SER A 170 -22.06 -5.16 12.79
C SER A 170 -23.11 -4.04 12.83
N ALA A 171 -23.75 -3.70 11.70
CA ALA A 171 -24.81 -2.70 11.69
C ALA A 171 -26.05 -3.29 12.39
N PRO A 172 -26.61 -2.65 13.44
CA PRO A 172 -27.86 -3.10 14.05
C PRO A 172 -28.93 -3.24 12.97
N CYS A 173 -29.72 -4.32 12.97
CA CYS A 173 -30.88 -4.46 12.08
C CYS A 173 -31.83 -3.28 12.41
N GLY A 174 -31.69 -2.17 11.67
CA GLY A 174 -32.47 -0.96 11.89
C GLY A 174 -33.91 -1.20 11.48
N ASN A 175 -34.82 -1.00 12.45
CA ASN A 175 -36.28 -1.02 12.34
C ASN A 175 -36.84 -1.40 10.95
N GLY A 176 -36.94 -2.72 10.72
CA GLY A 176 -37.93 -3.30 9.80
C GLY A 176 -37.77 -3.12 8.30
N ARG A 177 -36.60 -2.77 7.74
CA ARG A 177 -36.44 -2.78 6.26
C ARG A 177 -35.37 -3.75 5.76
N LYS A 178 -35.87 -4.84 5.14
CA LYS A 178 -35.17 -5.83 4.32
C LYS A 178 -34.17 -5.15 3.38
N LEU A 179 -32.89 -5.50 3.47
CA LEU A 179 -31.88 -5.09 2.48
C LEU A 179 -31.18 -6.26 1.76
N ASP A 180 -31.45 -7.49 2.16
CA ASP A 180 -30.97 -8.69 1.47
C ASP A 180 -31.85 -9.83 2.00
N GLY A 181 -32.24 -10.80 1.17
CA GLY A 181 -33.21 -11.86 1.50
C GLY A 181 -32.79 -12.84 2.61
N ARG A 182 -31.85 -12.48 3.49
CA ARG A 182 -31.43 -13.25 4.66
C ARG A 182 -32.14 -12.70 5.89
N ASN A 183 -33.03 -13.51 6.46
CA ASN A 183 -33.69 -13.21 7.73
C ASN A 183 -32.64 -12.88 8.80
N CYS A 184 -32.75 -11.72 9.45
CA CYS A 184 -32.13 -11.54 10.78
C CYS A 184 -32.79 -12.62 11.65
N GLY A 185 -32.04 -13.67 11.99
CA GLY A 185 -32.55 -14.85 12.67
C GLY A 185 -33.23 -14.46 13.97
N HIS A 186 -34.49 -14.85 14.10
CA HIS A 186 -35.12 -15.08 15.38
C HIS A 186 -34.48 -16.36 15.95
N ASP A 187 -33.45 -16.22 16.77
CA ASP A 187 -33.15 -17.27 17.74
C ASP A 187 -34.24 -17.19 18.81
N VAL A 188 -35.23 -18.07 18.67
CA VAL A 188 -36.19 -18.41 19.71
C VAL A 188 -36.00 -19.90 19.94
N GLY A 189 -35.45 -20.26 21.10
CA GLY A 189 -35.23 -21.65 21.53
C GLY A 189 -33.99 -21.79 22.38
#